data_AF-A0A3E1D1M3-F1
#
_entry.id   AF-A0A3E1D1M3-F1
#
_cell.length_a   1.000
_cell.length_b   1.000
_cell.length_c   1.000
_cell.angle_alpha   90.00
_cell.angle_beta   90.00
_cell.angle_gamma   90.00
#
_symmetry.space_group_name_H-M   'P 1'
#
loop_
_entity.id
_entity.type
_entity.pdbx_description
1 polymer ?
#
loop_
_entity_poly.entity_id
_entity_poly.type
_entity_poly.pdbx_seq_one_letter_code
_entity_poly.pdbx_strand_id
1 'polypeptide(L)'
;MKGDAMTHQSPTERKYPKVLIDKFAFALSEFHKVGNSHKERHELLTRYRKNRLRRIATWGITWGKSDSEISATFRAPIANLEHIPHEHYDAIARMDEVFHEMHHFLDGGAEDYCAKSITAIVEGELNSKSAKHAADMRHSKPGGSRDKQTKIRLLWASGKYTNRDICAEQEGAHLGFGSFKTARNALKGTDDPNPWPAKSQ
;
A
#
# COMPACT_ATOMS: atom_id res chain seq x y z
N MET A 1 -1.69 -49.75 -14.04
CA MET A 1 -1.51 -48.29 -14.16
C MET A 1 -2.74 -47.72 -14.83
N LYS A 2 -3.74 -47.28 -14.04
CA LYS A 2 -4.88 -46.49 -14.54
C LYS A 2 -4.55 -45.05 -14.19
N GLY A 3 -4.33 -44.22 -15.21
CA GLY A 3 -4.19 -42.78 -15.01
C GLY A 3 -5.53 -42.24 -14.52
N ASP A 4 -5.50 -41.59 -13.36
CA ASP A 4 -6.65 -40.85 -12.86
C ASP A 4 -7.01 -39.77 -13.86
N ALA A 5 -8.19 -39.91 -14.45
CA ALA A 5 -8.81 -38.87 -15.24
C ALA A 5 -9.14 -37.70 -14.30
N MET A 6 -8.34 -36.63 -14.35
CA MET A 6 -8.73 -35.34 -13.82
C MET A 6 -10.08 -34.97 -14.45
N THR A 7 -11.12 -35.06 -13.64
CA THR A 7 -12.47 -34.63 -13.97
C THR A 7 -12.44 -33.12 -14.14
N HIS A 8 -12.21 -32.67 -15.38
CA HIS A 8 -12.52 -31.31 -15.78
C HIS A 8 -14.04 -31.14 -15.64
N GLN A 9 -14.47 -30.63 -14.48
CA GLN A 9 -15.81 -30.12 -14.31
C GLN A 9 -16.07 -29.14 -15.46
N SER A 10 -17.18 -29.36 -16.16
CA SER A 10 -17.60 -28.50 -17.26
C SER A 10 -17.61 -27.02 -16.81
N PRO A 11 -17.22 -26.05 -17.66
CA PRO A 11 -17.18 -24.63 -17.32
C PRO A 11 -18.48 -24.07 -16.72
N THR A 12 -19.59 -24.78 -16.93
CA THR A 12 -20.95 -24.47 -16.48
C THR A 12 -21.24 -24.72 -15.00
N GLU A 13 -20.40 -25.44 -14.24
CA GLU A 13 -20.67 -25.73 -12.81
C GLU A 13 -19.99 -24.77 -11.81
N ARG A 14 -19.07 -23.90 -12.27
CA ARG A 14 -18.38 -22.96 -11.38
C ARG A 14 -19.29 -21.77 -11.07
N LYS A 15 -19.87 -21.72 -9.87
CA LYS A 15 -20.53 -20.52 -9.36
C LYS A 15 -19.48 -19.42 -9.17
N TYR A 16 -19.62 -18.32 -9.91
CA TYR A 16 -18.73 -17.15 -9.76
C TYR A 16 -18.74 -16.65 -8.30
N PRO A 17 -17.58 -16.25 -7.74
CA PRO A 17 -17.54 -15.64 -6.42
C PRO A 17 -18.42 -14.39 -6.37
N LYS A 18 -19.20 -14.23 -5.29
CA LYS A 18 -20.10 -13.06 -5.13
C LYS A 18 -19.38 -11.73 -5.33
N VAL A 19 -18.16 -11.59 -4.81
CA VAL A 19 -17.33 -10.38 -4.97
C VAL A 19 -17.05 -10.08 -6.44
N LEU A 20 -16.78 -11.09 -7.26
CA LEU A 20 -16.52 -10.91 -8.69
C LEU A 20 -17.81 -10.55 -9.44
N ILE A 21 -18.94 -11.15 -9.07
CA ILE A 21 -20.27 -10.79 -9.61
C ILE A 21 -20.61 -9.34 -9.27
N ASP A 22 -20.41 -8.91 -8.02
CA ASP A 22 -20.72 -7.56 -7.56
C ASP A 22 -19.83 -6.51 -8.28
N LYS A 23 -18.53 -6.81 -8.43
CA LYS A 23 -17.61 -6.00 -9.24
C LYS A 23 -18.06 -5.89 -10.69
N PHE A 24 -18.44 -7.02 -11.30
CA PHE A 24 -18.92 -7.05 -12.69
C PHE A 24 -20.21 -6.25 -12.86
N ALA A 25 -21.18 -6.42 -11.96
CA ALA A 25 -22.43 -5.68 -12.00
C ALA A 25 -22.20 -4.17 -11.89
N PHE A 26 -21.32 -3.74 -10.98
CA PHE A 26 -20.94 -2.34 -10.85
C PHE A 26 -20.25 -1.82 -12.11
N ALA A 27 -19.21 -2.52 -12.60
CA ALA A 27 -18.49 -2.12 -13.81
C ALA A 27 -19.42 -2.05 -15.02
N LEU A 28 -20.33 -3.01 -15.18
CA LEU A 28 -21.32 -3.05 -16.25
C LEU A 28 -22.28 -1.86 -16.17
N SER A 29 -22.72 -1.47 -14.97
CA SER A 29 -23.62 -0.33 -14.77
C SER A 29 -22.97 1.00 -15.19
N GLU A 30 -21.69 1.18 -14.89
CA GLU A 30 -20.92 2.35 -15.31
C GLU A 30 -20.61 2.30 -16.80
N PHE A 31 -20.25 1.13 -17.31
CA PHE A 31 -19.96 0.92 -18.72
C PHE A 31 -21.20 1.16 -19.60
N HIS A 32 -22.40 0.86 -19.12
CA HIS A 32 -23.64 1.18 -19.84
C HIS A 32 -23.86 2.68 -20.06
N LYS A 33 -23.27 3.53 -19.21
CA LYS A 33 -23.30 4.99 -19.36
C LYS A 33 -22.29 5.51 -20.39
N VAL A 34 -21.35 4.67 -20.83
CA VAL A 34 -20.37 5.00 -21.87
C VAL A 34 -21.02 4.90 -23.24
N GLY A 35 -20.85 5.93 -24.07
CA GLY A 35 -21.37 5.97 -25.44
C GLY A 35 -22.89 5.84 -25.53
N ASN A 36 -23.41 5.99 -26.75
CA ASN A 36 -24.84 5.96 -27.01
C ASN A 36 -25.33 4.56 -27.43
N SER A 37 -24.42 3.65 -27.78
CA SER A 37 -24.78 2.32 -28.26
C SER A 37 -23.86 1.21 -27.77
N HIS A 38 -24.38 -0.02 -27.77
CA HIS A 38 -23.61 -1.22 -27.45
C HIS A 38 -22.39 -1.40 -28.37
N LYS A 39 -22.55 -1.10 -29.66
CA LYS A 39 -21.49 -1.19 -30.67
C LYS A 39 -20.36 -0.20 -30.37
N GLU A 40 -20.72 1.03 -30.02
CA GLU A 40 -19.77 2.08 -29.66
C GLU A 40 -18.99 1.74 -28.39
N ARG A 41 -19.65 1.19 -27.37
CA ARG A 41 -19.00 0.70 -26.15
C ARG A 41 -17.94 -0.37 -26.43
N HIS A 42 -18.29 -1.37 -27.25
CA HIS A 42 -17.37 -2.44 -27.62
C HIS A 42 -16.20 -1.93 -28.47
N GLU A 43 -16.45 -0.99 -29.37
CA GLU A 43 -15.41 -0.31 -30.13
C GLU A 43 -14.44 0.40 -29.18
N LEU A 44 -14.93 1.24 -28.27
CA LEU A 44 -14.10 1.96 -27.28
C LEU A 44 -13.27 1.02 -26.40
N LEU A 45 -13.84 -0.10 -25.96
CA LEU A 45 -13.09 -1.14 -25.23
C LEU A 45 -11.98 -1.77 -26.08
N THR A 46 -12.24 -1.99 -27.37
CA THR A 46 -11.25 -2.49 -28.33
C THR A 46 -10.11 -1.49 -28.52
N ARG A 47 -10.43 -0.19 -28.68
CA ARG A 47 -9.43 0.89 -28.77
C ARG A 47 -8.57 0.93 -27.52
N TYR A 48 -9.18 0.83 -26.35
CA TYR A 48 -8.48 0.81 -25.06
C TYR A 48 -7.47 -0.33 -24.98
N ARG A 49 -7.89 -1.55 -25.32
CA ARG A 49 -7.01 -2.73 -25.34
C ARG A 49 -5.85 -2.58 -26.32
N LYS A 50 -6.12 -2.11 -27.54
CA LYS A 50 -5.08 -1.84 -28.56
C LYS A 50 -4.08 -0.78 -28.09
N ASN A 51 -4.58 0.34 -27.55
CA ASN A 51 -3.75 1.41 -27.01
C ASN A 51 -2.88 0.92 -25.85
N ARG A 52 -3.45 0.09 -24.95
CA ARG A 52 -2.72 -0.54 -23.84
C ARG A 52 -1.61 -1.45 -24.36
N LEU A 53 -1.87 -2.31 -25.35
CA LEU A 53 -0.86 -3.15 -25.99
C LEU A 53 0.25 -2.33 -26.64
N ARG A 54 -0.09 -1.24 -27.33
CA ARG A 54 0.90 -0.33 -27.94
C ARG A 54 1.77 0.37 -26.89
N ARG A 55 1.17 0.81 -25.78
CA ARG A 55 1.91 1.34 -24.63
C ARG A 55 2.90 0.32 -24.08
N ILE A 56 2.45 -0.91 -23.86
CA ILE A 56 3.32 -2.01 -23.40
C ILE A 56 4.43 -2.31 -24.41
N ALA A 57 4.13 -2.34 -25.71
CA ALA A 57 5.14 -2.57 -26.75
C ALA A 57 6.17 -1.43 -26.83
N THR A 58 5.74 -0.18 -26.61
CA THR A 58 6.60 1.00 -26.71
C THR A 58 7.45 1.22 -25.47
N TRP A 59 6.88 1.00 -24.28
CA TRP A 59 7.50 1.34 -23.00
C TRP A 59 7.88 0.12 -22.13
N GLY A 60 7.53 -1.09 -22.58
CA GLY A 60 7.65 -2.32 -21.82
C GLY A 60 6.56 -2.48 -20.76
N ILE A 61 6.64 -3.60 -20.04
CA ILE A 61 5.84 -3.83 -18.84
C ILE A 61 6.51 -3.08 -17.68
N THR A 62 5.81 -2.14 -17.06
CA THR A 62 6.39 -1.24 -16.03
C THR A 62 6.18 -1.72 -14.59
N TRP A 63 5.77 -2.97 -14.38
CA TRP A 63 5.66 -3.55 -13.04
C TRP A 63 7.01 -3.46 -12.33
N GLY A 64 7.07 -2.77 -11.19
CA GLY A 64 8.26 -2.68 -10.34
C GLY A 64 9.29 -1.60 -10.71
N LYS A 65 9.02 -0.71 -11.68
CA LYS A 65 9.88 0.46 -11.92
C LYS A 65 9.55 1.59 -10.93
N SER A 66 10.56 2.37 -10.53
CA SER A 66 10.37 3.53 -9.65
C SER A 66 9.64 4.68 -10.38
N ASP A 67 8.95 5.55 -9.63
CA ASP A 67 8.22 6.71 -10.19
C ASP A 67 9.10 7.60 -11.09
N SER A 68 10.40 7.72 -10.78
CA SER A 68 11.36 8.45 -11.61
C SER A 68 11.62 7.79 -12.97
N GLU A 69 11.66 6.47 -13.03
CA GLU A 69 11.89 5.70 -14.27
C GLU A 69 10.62 5.64 -15.12
N ILE A 70 9.45 5.56 -14.48
CA ILE A 70 8.15 5.63 -15.14
C ILE A 70 7.97 7.00 -15.80
N SER A 71 8.27 8.08 -15.08
CA SER A 71 8.09 9.48 -15.52
C SER A 71 8.94 9.85 -16.75
N ALA A 72 10.16 9.30 -16.90
CA ALA A 72 11.00 9.57 -18.07
C ALA A 72 10.49 8.82 -19.32
N THR A 73 10.00 7.59 -19.14
CA THR A 73 9.53 6.72 -20.24
C THR A 73 8.15 7.15 -20.77
N PHE A 74 7.26 7.65 -19.89
CA PHE A 74 5.88 8.04 -20.21
C PHE A 74 5.71 9.42 -20.87
N ARG A 75 6.76 10.26 -20.90
CA ARG A 75 6.67 11.61 -21.51
C ARG A 75 6.77 11.62 -23.04
N ALA A 76 7.25 10.53 -23.65
CA ALA A 76 7.35 10.45 -25.09
C ALA A 76 5.96 10.24 -25.72
N PRO A 77 5.48 11.09 -26.62
CA PRO A 77 4.19 10.88 -27.27
C PRO A 77 4.20 9.58 -28.09
N ILE A 78 3.18 8.73 -27.88
CA ILE A 78 2.99 7.54 -28.70
C ILE A 78 2.19 7.95 -29.93
N ALA A 79 2.77 7.74 -31.11
CA ALA A 79 2.11 8.01 -32.38
C ALA A 79 0.89 7.09 -32.57
N ASN A 80 -0.16 7.63 -33.18
CA ASN A 80 -1.33 6.88 -33.66
C ASN A 80 -2.12 6.13 -32.57
N LEU A 81 -2.16 6.64 -31.33
CA LEU A 81 -3.14 6.14 -30.34
C LEU A 81 -4.55 6.48 -30.82
N GLU A 82 -5.42 5.47 -30.81
CA GLU A 82 -6.82 5.68 -31.18
C GLU A 82 -7.50 6.53 -30.09
N HIS A 83 -8.28 7.54 -30.48
CA HIS A 83 -8.89 8.46 -29.53
C HIS A 83 -9.95 7.77 -28.65
N ILE A 84 -9.89 8.07 -27.35
CA ILE A 84 -10.87 7.66 -26.34
C ILE A 84 -11.23 8.91 -25.52
N PRO A 85 -12.52 9.28 -25.41
CA PRO A 85 -12.94 10.37 -24.56
C PRO A 85 -12.52 10.13 -23.11
N HIS A 86 -11.95 11.16 -22.47
CA HIS A 86 -11.40 11.03 -21.12
C HIS A 86 -12.46 10.62 -20.10
N GLU A 87 -13.67 11.16 -20.22
CA GLU A 87 -14.84 10.83 -19.39
C GLU A 87 -15.24 9.35 -19.41
N HIS A 88 -14.88 8.62 -20.46
CA HIS A 88 -15.20 7.19 -20.59
C HIS A 88 -14.05 6.29 -20.15
N TYR A 89 -12.84 6.84 -20.00
CA TYR A 89 -11.62 6.07 -19.80
C TYR A 89 -11.71 5.16 -18.57
N ASP A 90 -12.13 5.72 -17.43
CA ASP A 90 -12.20 4.97 -16.17
C ASP A 90 -13.21 3.84 -16.21
N ALA A 91 -14.37 4.07 -16.82
CA ALA A 91 -15.41 3.06 -16.96
C ALA A 91 -14.95 1.93 -17.91
N ILE A 92 -14.28 2.27 -19.01
CA ILE A 92 -13.70 1.28 -19.94
C ILE A 92 -12.59 0.47 -19.26
N ALA A 93 -11.70 1.14 -18.52
CA ALA A 93 -10.60 0.50 -17.80
C ALA A 93 -11.11 -0.49 -16.74
N ARG A 94 -12.12 -0.10 -15.94
CA ARG A 94 -12.77 -0.98 -14.97
C ARG A 94 -13.41 -2.20 -15.62
N MET A 95 -14.11 -2.01 -16.73
CA MET A 95 -14.73 -3.13 -17.45
C MET A 95 -13.68 -4.12 -17.98
N ASP A 96 -12.55 -3.61 -18.51
CA ASP A 96 -11.44 -4.44 -18.98
C ASP A 96 -10.81 -5.26 -17.85
N GLU A 97 -10.61 -4.64 -16.69
CA GLU A 97 -10.08 -5.29 -15.49
C GLU A 97 -10.97 -6.44 -15.03
N VAL A 98 -12.29 -6.23 -14.94
CA VAL A 98 -13.19 -7.31 -14.53
C VAL A 98 -13.23 -8.44 -15.58
N PHE A 99 -13.20 -8.12 -16.88
CA PHE A 99 -13.08 -9.17 -17.90
C PHE A 99 -11.80 -9.98 -17.75
N HIS A 100 -10.68 -9.33 -17.39
CA HIS A 100 -9.43 -10.00 -17.12
C HIS A 100 -9.51 -10.90 -15.87
N GLU A 101 -10.12 -10.42 -14.77
CA GLU A 101 -10.37 -11.23 -13.57
C GLU A 101 -11.28 -12.43 -13.88
N MET A 102 -12.34 -12.24 -14.67
CA MET A 102 -13.26 -13.30 -15.08
C MET A 102 -12.56 -14.33 -15.97
N HIS A 103 -11.77 -13.90 -16.95
CA HIS A 103 -11.01 -14.78 -17.83
C HIS A 103 -10.01 -15.61 -17.02
N HIS A 104 -9.28 -14.98 -16.08
CA HIS A 104 -8.38 -15.71 -15.18
C HIS A 104 -9.09 -16.73 -14.31
N PHE A 105 -10.27 -16.39 -13.78
CA PHE A 105 -11.08 -17.33 -13.00
C PHE A 105 -11.54 -18.54 -13.86
N LEU A 106 -11.92 -18.29 -15.11
CA LEU A 106 -12.34 -19.34 -16.04
C LEU A 106 -11.17 -20.25 -16.45
N ASP A 107 -10.01 -19.67 -16.74
CA ASP A 107 -8.81 -20.39 -17.21
C ASP A 107 -8.07 -21.18 -16.12
N GLY A 108 -7.99 -20.66 -14.89
CA GLY A 108 -7.14 -21.21 -13.80
C GLY A 108 -7.89 -21.92 -12.67
N GLY A 109 -9.23 -21.93 -12.67
CA GLY A 109 -9.99 -22.44 -11.52
C GLY A 109 -9.93 -21.52 -10.31
N ALA A 110 -10.89 -21.69 -9.40
CA ALA A 110 -11.01 -20.84 -8.20
C ALA A 110 -9.72 -20.81 -7.34
N GLU A 111 -8.86 -21.83 -7.46
CA GLU A 111 -7.60 -21.97 -6.73
C GLU A 111 -6.59 -20.87 -7.10
N ASP A 112 -6.42 -20.51 -8.37
CA ASP A 112 -5.43 -19.49 -8.79
C ASP A 112 -5.85 -18.06 -8.38
N TYR A 113 -7.15 -17.78 -8.39
CA TYR A 113 -7.69 -16.50 -7.94
C TYR A 113 -7.57 -16.35 -6.40
N CYS A 114 -7.85 -17.43 -5.65
CA CYS A 114 -7.63 -17.47 -4.21
C CYS A 114 -6.15 -17.36 -3.86
N ALA A 115 -5.26 -18.07 -4.58
CA ALA A 115 -3.82 -18.00 -4.36
C ALA A 115 -3.29 -16.58 -4.53
N LYS A 116 -3.68 -15.86 -5.59
CA LYS A 116 -3.23 -14.47 -5.80
C LYS A 116 -3.70 -13.51 -4.69
N SER A 117 -4.96 -13.65 -4.25
CA SER A 117 -5.52 -12.83 -3.17
C SER A 117 -4.89 -13.13 -1.82
N ILE A 118 -4.68 -14.42 -1.51
CA ILE A 118 -4.03 -14.87 -0.29
C ILE A 118 -2.56 -14.43 -0.27
N THR A 119 -1.83 -14.58 -1.38
CA THR A 119 -0.45 -14.14 -1.48
C THR A 119 -0.32 -12.64 -1.22
N ALA A 120 -1.19 -11.80 -1.80
CA ALA A 120 -1.15 -10.35 -1.54
C ALA A 120 -1.39 -9.99 -0.07
N ILE A 121 -2.32 -10.69 0.61
CA ILE A 121 -2.58 -10.50 2.05
C ILE A 121 -1.36 -10.92 2.87
N VAL A 122 -0.82 -12.12 2.60
CA VAL A 122 0.35 -12.68 3.31
C VAL A 122 1.58 -11.79 3.11
N GLU A 123 1.85 -11.34 1.89
CA GLU A 123 2.94 -10.39 1.58
C GLU A 123 2.76 -9.07 2.34
N GLY A 124 1.54 -8.54 2.40
CA GLY A 124 1.22 -7.35 3.18
C GLY A 124 1.54 -7.51 4.67
N GLU A 125 1.17 -8.65 5.25
CA GLU A 125 1.50 -8.96 6.65
C GLU A 125 3.00 -9.12 6.90
N LEU A 126 3.70 -9.82 6.02
CA LEU A 126 5.15 -10.02 6.11
C LEU A 126 5.91 -8.70 6.00
N ASN A 127 5.49 -7.83 5.08
CA ASN A 127 6.06 -6.48 4.92
C ASN A 127 5.80 -5.62 6.16
N SER A 128 4.59 -5.66 6.72
CA SER A 128 4.24 -4.96 7.95
C SER A 128 5.08 -5.42 9.14
N LYS A 129 5.21 -6.75 9.34
CA LYS A 129 6.05 -7.33 10.40
C LYS A 129 7.52 -6.94 10.23
N SER A 130 8.04 -7.01 9.02
CA SER A 130 9.44 -6.65 8.70
C SER A 130 9.70 -5.16 8.95
N ALA A 131 8.78 -4.28 8.52
CA ALA A 131 8.89 -2.84 8.76
C ALA A 131 8.85 -2.50 10.25
N LYS A 132 7.95 -3.14 11.00
CA LYS A 132 7.87 -2.99 12.46
C LYS A 132 9.17 -3.45 13.14
N HIS A 133 9.67 -4.63 12.77
CA HIS A 133 10.92 -5.15 13.32
C HIS A 133 12.11 -4.22 13.01
N ALA A 134 12.22 -3.72 11.79
CA ALA A 134 13.26 -2.77 11.41
C ALA A 134 13.16 -1.45 12.20
N ALA A 135 11.95 -0.94 12.42
CA ALA A 135 11.72 0.24 13.26
C ALA A 135 12.12 -0.03 14.72
N ASP A 136 11.69 -1.15 15.30
CA ASP A 136 12.04 -1.56 16.66
C ASP A 136 13.56 -1.68 16.83
N MET A 137 14.24 -2.29 15.86
CA MET A 137 15.71 -2.41 15.83
C MET A 137 16.37 -1.04 15.79
N ARG A 138 15.90 -0.11 14.94
CA ARG A 138 16.44 1.26 14.87
C ARG A 138 16.23 2.03 16.17
N HIS A 139 15.05 1.90 16.78
CA HIS A 139 14.73 2.62 18.01
C HIS A 139 15.44 2.05 19.25
N SER A 140 15.77 0.75 19.25
CA SER A 140 16.38 0.04 20.38
C SER A 140 17.90 -0.03 20.34
N LYS A 141 18.55 0.41 19.25
CA LYS A 141 20.01 0.53 19.18
C LYS A 141 20.54 1.44 20.30
N PRO A 142 21.77 1.20 20.81
CA PRO A 142 22.46 2.12 21.71
C PRO A 142 22.53 3.53 21.10
N GLY A 143 22.18 4.57 21.86
CA GLY A 143 22.03 5.94 21.33
C GLY A 143 20.77 6.17 20.46
N GLY A 144 19.92 5.16 20.31
CA GLY A 144 18.62 5.26 19.66
C GLY A 144 17.58 5.99 20.52
N SER A 145 16.40 6.22 19.95
CA SER A 145 15.36 7.03 20.60
C SER A 145 14.91 6.44 21.95
N ARG A 146 14.84 5.12 22.10
CA ARG A 146 14.41 4.49 23.38
C ARG A 146 15.48 4.67 24.46
N ASP A 147 16.74 4.45 24.13
CA ASP A 147 17.87 4.67 25.04
C ASP A 147 17.94 6.13 25.53
N LYS A 148 17.80 7.10 24.60
CA LYS A 148 17.74 8.53 24.94
C LYS A 148 16.56 8.87 25.84
N GLN A 149 15.37 8.31 25.57
CA GLN A 149 14.20 8.48 26.43
C GLN A 149 14.44 7.90 27.83
N THR A 150 15.01 6.70 27.95
CA THR A 150 15.33 6.11 29.25
C THR A 150 16.31 6.98 30.02
N LYS A 151 17.39 7.45 29.38
CA LYS A 151 18.40 8.31 30.02
C LYS A 151 17.82 9.62 30.56
N ILE A 152 17.03 10.35 29.76
CA ILE A 152 16.44 11.61 30.22
C ILE A 152 15.42 11.39 31.34
N ARG A 153 14.68 10.27 31.31
CA ARG A 153 13.75 9.91 32.39
C ARG A 153 14.46 9.53 33.69
N LEU A 154 15.61 8.87 33.62
CA LEU A 154 16.45 8.61 34.79
C LEU A 154 16.97 9.92 35.40
N LEU A 155 17.41 10.87 34.56
CA LEU A 155 17.81 12.21 35.02
C LEU A 155 16.64 12.96 35.64
N TRP A 156 15.44 12.87 35.05
CA TRP A 156 14.23 13.43 35.67
C TRP A 156 13.93 12.80 37.02
N ALA A 157 13.93 11.48 37.11
CA ALA A 157 13.66 10.72 38.34
C ALA A 157 14.64 11.02 39.48
N SER A 158 15.84 11.54 39.17
CA SER A 158 16.78 12.02 40.20
C SER A 158 16.24 13.17 41.04
N GLY A 159 15.21 13.87 40.57
CA GLY A 159 14.64 15.03 41.27
C GLY A 159 15.54 16.26 41.29
N LYS A 160 16.62 16.28 40.51
CA LYS A 160 17.57 17.41 40.36
C LYS A 160 16.93 18.67 39.79
N TYR A 161 15.88 18.54 38.99
CA TYR A 161 15.26 19.65 38.26
C TYR A 161 13.91 20.02 38.87
N THR A 162 13.59 21.32 38.90
CA THR A 162 12.35 21.85 39.47
C THR A 162 11.12 21.58 38.58
N ASN A 163 11.32 21.44 37.27
CA ASN A 163 10.29 21.06 36.32
C ASN A 163 10.87 20.32 35.09
N ARG A 164 10.00 19.69 34.30
CA ARG A 164 10.38 18.89 33.12
C ARG A 164 10.99 19.73 32.00
N ASP A 165 10.63 21.02 31.92
CA ASP A 165 11.12 21.90 30.87
C ASP A 165 12.61 22.22 31.11
N ILE A 166 13.01 22.51 32.34
CA ILE A 166 14.42 22.71 32.70
C ILE A 166 15.24 21.44 32.48
N CYS A 167 14.71 20.26 32.84
CA CYS A 167 15.37 18.99 32.56
C CYS A 167 15.58 18.76 31.06
N ALA A 168 14.55 19.04 30.24
CA ALA A 168 14.62 18.92 28.79
C ALA A 168 15.58 19.93 28.14
N GLU A 169 15.65 21.15 28.66
CA GLU A 169 16.53 22.21 28.17
C GLU A 169 18.01 21.91 28.49
N GLN A 170 18.30 21.54 29.73
CA GLN A 170 19.68 21.31 30.18
C GLN A 170 20.25 19.99 29.64
N GLU A 171 19.49 18.89 29.73
CA GLU A 171 20.02 17.55 29.44
C GLU A 171 19.70 17.09 28.00
N GLY A 172 18.70 17.70 27.35
CA GLY A 172 18.24 17.27 26.04
C GLY A 172 19.33 17.33 24.96
N ALA A 173 20.09 18.44 24.91
CA ALA A 173 21.19 18.59 23.95
C ALA A 173 22.33 17.59 24.25
N HIS A 174 22.68 17.42 25.53
CA HIS A 174 23.74 16.49 25.96
C HIS A 174 23.41 15.03 25.64
N LEU A 175 22.13 14.63 25.71
CA LEU A 175 21.66 13.30 25.33
C LEU A 175 21.45 13.12 23.81
N GLY A 176 21.73 14.15 23.01
CA GLY A 176 21.64 14.09 21.55
C GLY A 176 20.21 14.09 21.02
N PHE A 177 19.26 14.75 21.70
CA PHE A 177 17.96 15.07 21.12
C PHE A 177 18.11 16.18 20.07
N GLY A 178 17.43 16.05 18.93
CA GLY A 178 17.51 17.04 17.84
C GLY A 178 16.74 18.34 18.10
N SER A 179 15.90 18.39 19.15
CA SER A 179 15.20 19.60 19.56
C SER A 179 14.74 19.53 21.02
N PHE A 180 14.59 20.71 21.66
CA PHE A 180 13.98 20.85 22.97
C PHE A 180 12.60 20.19 23.05
N LYS A 181 11.76 20.40 22.03
CA LYS A 181 10.40 19.83 21.97
C LYS A 181 10.42 18.30 22.01
N THR A 182 11.39 17.67 21.33
CA THR A 182 11.55 16.21 21.36
C THR A 182 11.98 15.70 22.74
N ALA A 183 12.90 16.39 23.41
CA ALA A 183 13.33 16.07 24.77
C ALA A 183 12.17 16.25 25.78
N ARG A 184 11.40 17.34 25.69
CA ARG A 184 10.22 17.58 26.52
C ARG A 184 9.17 16.48 26.36
N ASN A 185 8.91 16.05 25.13
CA ASN A 185 7.96 14.99 24.85
C ASN A 185 8.40 13.62 25.42
N ALA A 186 9.72 13.37 25.53
CA ALA A 186 10.24 12.15 26.15
C ALA A 186 9.90 12.05 27.66
N LEU A 187 9.76 13.19 28.32
CA LEU A 187 9.41 13.32 29.74
C LEU A 187 7.89 13.37 29.99
N LYS A 188 7.05 13.37 28.94
CA LYS A 188 5.60 13.42 29.11
C LYS A 188 5.09 12.11 29.71
N GLY A 189 4.27 12.20 30.76
CA GLY A 189 3.66 11.04 31.41
C GLY A 189 4.59 10.24 32.32
N THR A 190 5.79 10.75 32.64
CA THR A 190 6.57 10.22 33.76
C THR A 190 6.01 10.74 35.07
N ASP A 191 6.11 9.98 36.15
CA ASP A 191 5.73 10.45 37.47
C ASP A 191 6.67 11.55 37.96
N ASP A 192 6.19 12.35 38.90
CA ASP A 192 6.99 13.34 39.59
C ASP A 192 7.96 12.62 40.57
N PRO A 193 9.23 13.07 40.69
CA PRO A 193 10.20 12.47 41.60
C PRO A 193 9.69 12.49 43.05
N ASN A 194 9.90 11.40 43.80
CA ASN A 194 9.56 11.33 45.21
C ASN A 194 10.63 10.50 45.97
N PRO A 195 11.37 11.10 46.93
CA PRO A 195 11.36 12.51 47.34
C PRO A 195 11.85 13.46 46.23
N TRP A 196 11.45 14.75 46.28
CA TRP A 196 11.79 15.75 45.26
C TRP A 196 12.69 16.88 45.82
N PRO A 197 14.02 16.70 45.78
CA PRO A 197 14.96 17.62 46.42
C PRO A 197 14.87 19.05 45.89
N ALA A 198 14.73 19.23 44.57
CA ALA A 198 14.71 20.54 43.95
C ALA A 198 13.49 21.40 44.27
N LYS A 199 12.38 20.82 44.77
CA LYS A 199 11.19 21.58 45.19
C LYS A 199 11.17 21.93 46.69
N SER A 200 12.05 21.29 47.46
CA SER A 200 12.20 21.52 48.91
C SER A 200 13.28 22.55 49.26
N GLN A 201 13.98 23.08 48.27
CA GLN A 201 14.93 24.20 48.39
C GLN A 201 14.28 25.50 47.90
#